data_AF-A0A6P1XXV2-F1
#
_entry.id   AF-A0A6P1XXV2-F1
#
_cell.length_a   1.000
_cell.length_b   1.000
_cell.length_c   1.000
_cell.angle_alpha   90.00
_cell.angle_beta   90.00
_cell.angle_gamma   90.00
#
_symmetry.space_group_name_H-M   'P 1'
#
loop_
_entity.id
_entity.type
_entity.pdbx_description
1 polymer ?
#
loop_
_entity_poly.entity_id
_entity_poly.type
_entity_poly.pdbx_seq_one_letter_code
_entity_poly.pdbx_strand_id
1 'polypeptide(L)'
;MKKFAFVLSVLFLTSALSFASGAADSNAAADVKIDFRMNIAKQDYESNYFNWTLGKEATVQDKFDAVSGASLKGSTRAFNAVRYAGNAADKKAALPSALRSLFLFPLADWKFVEGYGLQITNTDGALTIRFARKTTAYELTTDNQGNFNLLTGAKIAKDIAEKTDTGFAIKPEYLKEGGDPTKMSDLDWNKIPLKNDTFAPDAAYHYEGTLKFALKDNILTVNGALNRK
;
A
#
# COMPACT_ATOMS: atom_id res chain seq x y z
N MET A 1 -19.45 -14.59 -63.75
CA MET A 1 -19.69 -13.64 -62.65
C MET A 1 -19.21 -14.29 -61.37
N LYS A 2 -18.20 -13.70 -60.71
CA LYS A 2 -17.40 -14.32 -59.65
C LYS A 2 -18.13 -14.27 -58.30
N LYS A 3 -18.15 -15.39 -57.58
CA LYS A 3 -18.62 -15.51 -56.20
C LYS A 3 -17.55 -14.91 -55.27
N PHE A 4 -17.91 -13.92 -54.47
CA PHE A 4 -17.06 -13.37 -53.42
C PHE A 4 -17.23 -14.21 -52.14
N ALA A 5 -16.17 -14.87 -51.72
CA ALA A 5 -16.06 -15.43 -50.38
C ALA A 5 -15.39 -14.37 -49.48
N PHE A 6 -16.09 -13.98 -48.41
CA PHE A 6 -15.61 -13.04 -47.40
C PHE A 6 -14.84 -13.85 -46.36
N VAL A 7 -13.52 -13.65 -46.26
CA VAL A 7 -12.70 -14.23 -45.18
C VAL A 7 -12.60 -13.19 -44.07
N LEU A 8 -13.20 -13.51 -42.93
CA LEU A 8 -13.16 -12.72 -41.70
C LEU A 8 -11.87 -13.07 -40.94
N SER A 9 -10.83 -12.24 -41.06
CA SER A 9 -9.62 -12.35 -40.25
C SER A 9 -9.76 -11.47 -39.01
N VAL A 10 -10.20 -12.04 -37.89
CA VAL A 10 -10.14 -11.39 -36.57
C VAL A 10 -8.72 -11.51 -36.05
N LEU A 11 -7.92 -10.47 -36.25
CA LEU A 11 -6.60 -10.33 -35.64
C LEU A 11 -6.79 -9.71 -34.25
N PHE A 12 -6.70 -10.53 -33.19
CA PHE A 12 -6.64 -10.05 -31.81
C PHE A 12 -5.28 -9.35 -31.59
N LEU A 13 -5.26 -8.01 -31.66
CA LEU A 13 -4.15 -7.23 -31.15
C LEU A 13 -4.26 -7.16 -29.62
N THR A 14 -3.52 -8.02 -28.93
CA THR A 14 -3.16 -7.83 -27.52
C THR A 14 -2.20 -6.65 -27.43
N SER A 15 -2.73 -5.48 -27.08
CA SER A 15 -1.94 -4.29 -26.77
C SER A 15 -1.27 -4.48 -25.41
N ALA A 16 -0.07 -5.07 -25.41
CA ALA A 16 0.85 -5.03 -24.29
C ALA A 16 1.31 -3.57 -24.09
N LEU A 17 0.68 -2.87 -23.14
CA LEU A 17 1.14 -1.57 -22.64
C LEU A 17 2.51 -1.76 -21.97
N SER A 18 3.54 -1.57 -22.78
CA SER A 18 4.93 -1.53 -22.33
C SER A 18 5.19 -0.14 -21.77
N PHE A 19 5.11 0.01 -20.45
CA PHE A 19 5.57 1.24 -19.80
C PHE A 19 7.10 1.19 -19.70
N ALA A 20 7.76 1.89 -20.62
CA ALA A 20 9.17 2.22 -20.50
C ALA A 20 9.34 3.23 -19.34
N SER A 21 9.76 2.75 -18.17
CA SER A 21 10.29 3.63 -17.12
C SER A 21 11.73 3.99 -17.48
N GLY A 22 11.98 5.29 -17.63
CA GLY A 22 13.28 5.86 -17.98
C GLY A 22 14.42 5.36 -17.09
N ALA A 23 15.57 5.15 -17.74
CA ALA A 23 16.80 4.67 -17.14
C ALA A 23 17.35 5.65 -16.11
N ALA A 24 17.59 5.15 -14.91
CA ALA A 24 18.73 5.54 -14.10
C ALA A 24 19.59 4.28 -13.95
N ASP A 25 20.81 4.36 -14.48
CA ASP A 25 21.83 3.33 -14.38
C ASP A 25 22.29 3.22 -12.91
N SER A 26 21.98 2.10 -12.26
CA SER A 26 22.73 1.66 -11.09
C SER A 26 22.84 0.15 -11.15
N ASN A 27 24.02 -0.34 -11.54
CA ASN A 27 24.38 -1.76 -11.53
C ASN A 27 24.42 -2.39 -10.11
N ALA A 28 23.82 -1.74 -9.11
CA ALA A 28 23.37 -2.37 -7.88
C ALA A 28 21.98 -2.95 -8.14
N ALA A 29 21.85 -4.28 -8.16
CA ALA A 29 20.54 -4.91 -8.19
C ALA A 29 19.72 -4.37 -7.01
N ALA A 30 18.59 -3.71 -7.30
CA ALA A 30 17.72 -3.16 -6.27
C ALA A 30 17.42 -4.23 -5.21
N ASP A 31 17.56 -3.88 -3.94
CA ASP A 31 17.34 -4.81 -2.83
C ASP A 31 15.87 -5.24 -2.76
N VAL A 32 14.94 -4.33 -2.99
CA VAL A 32 13.51 -4.66 -2.97
C VAL A 32 12.80 -4.06 -4.16
N LYS A 33 11.98 -4.85 -4.84
CA LYS A 33 11.02 -4.36 -5.83
C LYS A 33 9.61 -4.54 -5.30
N ILE A 34 8.78 -3.51 -5.48
CA ILE A 34 7.38 -3.48 -5.07
C ILE A 34 6.50 -3.30 -6.29
N ASP A 35 5.43 -4.09 -6.37
CA ASP A 35 4.36 -3.96 -7.35
C ASP A 35 3.01 -4.24 -6.66
N PHE A 36 2.19 -3.21 -6.55
CA PHE A 36 0.96 -3.20 -5.79
C PHE A 36 -0.18 -2.66 -6.65
N ARG A 37 -1.34 -3.30 -6.54
CA ARG A 37 -2.59 -2.81 -7.13
C ARG A 37 -3.76 -3.07 -6.20
N MET A 38 -4.59 -2.05 -6.03
CA MET A 38 -5.82 -2.16 -5.25
C MET A 38 -6.95 -1.31 -5.81
N ASN A 39 -8.13 -1.90 -5.98
CA ASN A 39 -9.37 -1.15 -6.06
C ASN A 39 -9.75 -0.63 -4.67
N ILE A 40 -9.83 0.69 -4.54
CA ILE A 40 -10.11 1.37 -3.26
C ILE A 40 -11.59 1.72 -3.06
N ALA A 41 -12.44 1.48 -4.06
CA ALA A 41 -13.87 1.79 -4.00
C ALA A 41 -14.76 0.57 -3.73
N LYS A 42 -14.26 -0.64 -4.00
CA LYS A 42 -15.01 -1.89 -3.80
C LYS A 42 -14.09 -3.11 -3.70
N GLN A 43 -14.65 -4.20 -3.17
CA GLN A 43 -14.06 -5.53 -3.22
C GLN A 43 -13.73 -5.95 -4.67
N ASP A 44 -12.47 -6.34 -4.90
CA ASP A 44 -11.94 -6.79 -6.20
C ASP A 44 -10.82 -7.83 -6.00
N TYR A 45 -11.11 -8.92 -5.27
CA TYR A 45 -10.10 -9.90 -4.83
C TYR A 45 -9.32 -10.55 -5.98
N GLU A 46 -9.93 -10.69 -7.16
CA GLU A 46 -9.26 -11.31 -8.31
C GLU A 46 -8.20 -10.40 -8.92
N SER A 47 -8.40 -9.08 -8.88
CA SER A 47 -7.52 -8.11 -9.52
C SER A 47 -6.59 -7.40 -8.52
N ASN A 48 -6.91 -7.40 -7.23
CA ASN A 48 -6.08 -6.84 -6.18
C ASN A 48 -4.88 -7.75 -5.91
N TYR A 49 -3.68 -7.18 -5.80
CA TYR A 49 -2.48 -7.95 -5.52
C TYR A 49 -1.41 -7.14 -4.78
N PHE A 50 -0.49 -7.87 -4.16
CA PHE A 50 0.76 -7.34 -3.66
C PHE A 50 1.90 -8.30 -4.03
N ASN A 51 2.77 -7.81 -4.91
CA ASN A 51 3.92 -8.54 -5.42
C ASN A 51 5.20 -7.85 -4.95
N TRP A 52 6.22 -8.64 -4.65
CA TRP A 52 7.52 -8.10 -4.28
C TRP A 52 8.67 -9.07 -4.57
N THR A 53 9.86 -8.52 -4.71
CA THR A 53 11.11 -9.26 -4.92
C THR A 53 12.15 -8.78 -3.91
N LEU A 54 12.95 -9.69 -3.35
CA LEU A 54 14.10 -9.38 -2.51
C LEU A 54 15.39 -9.80 -3.24
N GLY A 55 16.22 -8.84 -3.62
CA GLY A 55 17.46 -9.05 -4.35
C GLY A 55 17.25 -9.84 -5.66
N LYS A 56 17.86 -11.03 -5.72
CA LYS A 56 17.80 -11.94 -6.89
C LYS A 56 16.82 -13.11 -6.69
N GLU A 57 16.04 -13.10 -5.61
CA GLU A 57 15.05 -14.14 -5.35
C GLU A 57 13.91 -14.10 -6.37
N ALA A 58 13.14 -15.19 -6.46
CA ALA A 58 11.94 -15.20 -7.27
C ALA A 58 10.92 -14.19 -6.73
N THR A 59 10.20 -13.51 -7.62
CA THR A 59 9.12 -12.60 -7.22
C THR A 59 8.03 -13.37 -6.50
N VAL A 60 7.71 -12.92 -5.29
CA VAL A 60 6.54 -13.37 -4.54
C VAL A 60 5.34 -12.65 -5.12
N GLN A 61 4.41 -13.41 -5.72
CA GLN A 61 3.14 -12.89 -6.22
C GLN A 61 2.01 -13.35 -5.30
N ASP A 62 1.20 -12.42 -4.82
CA ASP A 62 0.14 -12.76 -3.87
C ASP A 62 -1.11 -11.90 -4.02
N LYS A 63 -2.24 -12.48 -3.62
CA LYS A 63 -3.56 -11.87 -3.59
C LYS A 63 -4.36 -12.42 -2.41
N PHE A 64 -5.51 -11.83 -2.14
CA PHE A 64 -6.44 -12.36 -1.15
C PHE A 64 -7.03 -13.72 -1.61
N ASP A 65 -7.09 -14.67 -0.68
CA ASP A 65 -7.80 -15.94 -0.83
C ASP A 65 -9.04 -15.94 0.08
N ALA A 66 -10.22 -15.91 -0.55
CA ALA A 66 -11.49 -15.89 0.17
C ALA A 66 -11.77 -17.20 0.94
N VAL A 67 -11.12 -18.32 0.59
CA VAL A 67 -11.30 -19.59 1.29
C VAL A 67 -10.62 -19.54 2.66
N SER A 68 -9.36 -19.11 2.71
CA SER A 68 -8.63 -18.96 3.97
C SER A 68 -8.92 -17.66 4.71
N GLY A 69 -9.49 -16.65 4.03
CA GLY A 69 -9.68 -15.31 4.58
C GLY A 69 -8.35 -14.56 4.78
N ALA A 70 -7.30 -14.96 4.07
CA ALA A 70 -5.94 -14.45 4.22
C ALA A 70 -5.21 -14.40 2.86
N SER A 71 -3.92 -14.08 2.90
CA SER A 71 -3.06 -14.09 1.71
C SER A 71 -2.89 -15.50 1.13
N LEU A 72 -3.15 -15.68 -0.17
CA LEU A 72 -3.12 -16.96 -0.88
C LEU A 72 -1.78 -17.70 -0.74
N LYS A 73 -0.66 -16.97 -0.73
CA LYS A 73 0.69 -17.53 -0.62
C LYS A 73 1.35 -17.31 0.74
N GLY A 74 0.61 -16.79 1.73
CA GLY A 74 1.18 -16.49 3.04
C GLY A 74 2.23 -15.36 3.01
N SER A 75 2.25 -14.53 1.96
CA SER A 75 3.32 -13.54 1.75
C SER A 75 3.36 -12.46 2.84
N THR A 76 2.27 -12.26 3.57
CA THR A 76 2.20 -11.31 4.70
C THR A 76 3.24 -11.60 5.78
N ARG A 77 3.53 -12.88 6.06
CA ARG A 77 4.60 -13.30 6.98
C ARG A 77 5.96 -13.24 6.30
N ALA A 78 6.06 -13.70 5.06
CA ALA A 78 7.33 -13.71 4.31
C ALA A 78 7.89 -12.29 4.11
N PHE A 79 7.01 -11.30 3.92
CA PHE A 79 7.38 -9.89 3.78
C PHE A 79 8.01 -9.30 5.04
N ASN A 80 8.02 -10.00 6.18
CA ASN A 80 8.79 -9.57 7.35
C ASN A 80 10.29 -9.42 7.07
N ALA A 81 10.84 -10.14 6.09
CA ALA A 81 12.23 -9.99 5.61
C ALA A 81 12.51 -8.58 5.02
N VAL A 82 11.46 -7.89 4.58
CA VAL A 82 11.52 -6.51 4.08
C VAL A 82 11.06 -5.51 5.15
N ARG A 83 10.06 -5.86 5.96
CA ARG A 83 9.50 -4.94 6.97
C ARG A 83 10.46 -4.63 8.12
N TYR A 84 11.38 -5.55 8.41
CA TYR A 84 12.28 -5.46 9.56
C TYR A 84 13.72 -5.72 9.15
N ALA A 85 14.65 -5.01 9.79
CA ALA A 85 16.07 -5.23 9.66
C ALA A 85 16.52 -6.34 10.60
N GLY A 86 17.07 -7.42 10.05
CA GLY A 86 17.53 -8.57 10.82
C GLY A 86 16.38 -9.47 11.28
N ASN A 87 16.38 -9.88 12.55
CA ASN A 87 15.38 -10.81 13.06
C ASN A 87 14.02 -10.10 13.24
N ALA A 88 12.98 -10.64 12.58
CA ALA A 88 11.62 -10.09 12.64
C ALA A 88 11.03 -10.05 14.07
N ALA A 89 11.52 -10.92 14.98
CA ALA A 89 11.10 -10.91 16.38
C ALA A 89 11.47 -9.60 17.11
N ASP A 90 12.58 -8.98 16.70
CA ASP A 90 13.11 -7.74 17.32
C ASP A 90 12.36 -6.49 16.84
N LYS A 91 11.54 -6.63 15.79
CA LYS A 91 10.68 -5.58 15.22
C LYS A 91 11.41 -4.28 14.87
N LYS A 92 12.69 -4.35 14.52
CA LYS A 92 13.50 -3.22 14.05
C LYS A 92 13.02 -2.79 12.68
N ALA A 93 12.15 -1.78 12.60
CA ALA A 93 11.50 -1.41 11.34
C ALA A 93 12.52 -0.93 10.31
N ALA A 94 12.50 -1.49 9.09
CA ALA A 94 13.29 -1.03 7.95
C ALA A 94 12.50 -0.12 6.99
N LEU A 95 11.18 -0.05 7.18
CA LEU A 95 10.23 0.76 6.42
C LEU A 95 9.25 1.47 7.37
N PRO A 96 8.65 2.61 6.96
CA PRO A 96 7.54 3.22 7.68
C PRO A 96 6.39 2.25 7.96
N SER A 97 5.76 2.37 9.12
CA SER A 97 4.62 1.56 9.55
C SER A 97 3.37 1.74 8.67
N ALA A 98 3.12 2.96 8.22
CA ALA A 98 2.04 3.34 7.32
C ALA A 98 2.16 2.56 6.00
N LEU A 99 3.34 2.61 5.37
CA LEU A 99 3.59 1.94 4.10
C LEU A 99 3.45 0.41 4.23
N ARG A 100 4.04 -0.17 5.29
CA ARG A 100 3.93 -1.60 5.57
C ARG A 100 2.49 -2.05 5.82
N SER A 101 1.64 -1.16 6.33
CA SER A 101 0.23 -1.47 6.61
C SER A 101 -0.62 -1.35 5.34
N LEU A 102 -0.36 -0.36 4.48
CA LEU A 102 -1.02 -0.19 3.19
C LEU A 102 -0.80 -1.42 2.29
N PHE A 103 0.42 -1.94 2.22
CA PHE A 103 0.75 -3.11 1.38
C PHE A 103 -0.02 -4.39 1.72
N LEU A 104 -0.63 -4.47 2.90
CA LEU A 104 -1.42 -5.64 3.31
C LEU A 104 -2.88 -5.56 2.85
N PHE A 105 -3.36 -4.42 2.39
CA PHE A 105 -4.77 -4.25 2.04
C PHE A 105 -5.25 -5.13 0.88
N PRO A 106 -4.49 -5.32 -0.22
CA PRO A 106 -4.86 -6.25 -1.29
C PRO A 106 -4.95 -7.71 -0.84
N LEU A 107 -4.34 -8.03 0.30
CA LEU A 107 -4.23 -9.37 0.87
C LEU A 107 -5.21 -9.59 2.04
N ALA A 108 -6.10 -8.63 2.28
CA ALA A 108 -7.05 -8.65 3.38
C ALA A 108 -8.50 -8.70 2.87
N ASP A 109 -9.38 -9.25 3.70
CA ASP A 109 -10.83 -9.18 3.50
C ASP A 109 -11.25 -7.70 3.44
N TRP A 110 -12.10 -7.37 2.46
CA TRP A 110 -12.55 -6.01 2.17
C TRP A 110 -13.15 -5.32 3.40
N LYS A 111 -13.84 -6.06 4.28
CA LYS A 111 -14.42 -5.50 5.51
C LYS A 111 -13.39 -4.82 6.41
N PHE A 112 -12.12 -5.27 6.36
CA PHE A 112 -11.05 -4.64 7.12
C PHE A 112 -10.62 -3.32 6.49
N VAL A 113 -10.59 -3.24 5.16
CA VAL A 113 -10.31 -1.99 4.43
C VAL A 113 -11.38 -0.95 4.77
N GLU A 114 -12.66 -1.35 4.73
CA GLU A 114 -13.78 -0.49 5.11
C GLU A 114 -13.68 -0.06 6.58
N GLY A 115 -13.44 -1.02 7.48
CA GLY A 115 -13.30 -0.74 8.91
C GLY A 115 -12.09 0.12 9.26
N TYR A 116 -11.05 0.16 8.41
CA TYR A 116 -9.89 1.03 8.60
C TYR A 116 -10.07 2.44 8.05
N GLY A 117 -11.20 2.71 7.38
CA GLY A 117 -11.55 4.03 6.89
C GLY A 117 -10.53 4.58 5.89
N LEU A 118 -10.10 3.76 4.92
CA LEU A 118 -9.17 4.21 3.87
C LEU A 118 -9.77 5.40 3.10
N GLN A 119 -9.04 6.51 3.11
CA GLN A 119 -9.37 7.75 2.43
C GLN A 119 -8.17 8.16 1.57
N ILE A 120 -8.41 8.46 0.30
CA ILE A 120 -7.38 8.95 -0.61
C ILE A 120 -7.89 10.22 -1.27
N THR A 121 -7.12 11.31 -1.15
CA THR A 121 -7.34 12.53 -1.89
C THR A 121 -6.21 12.76 -2.88
N ASN A 122 -6.53 13.42 -3.99
CA ASN A 122 -5.56 13.86 -5.00
C ASN A 122 -5.72 15.36 -5.19
N THR A 123 -4.66 16.12 -4.87
CA THR A 123 -4.60 17.57 -5.09
C THR A 123 -3.43 17.84 -6.03
N ASP A 124 -3.72 18.24 -7.27
CA ASP A 124 -2.71 18.55 -8.29
C ASP A 124 -1.64 17.46 -8.50
N GLY A 125 -2.07 16.19 -8.46
CA GLY A 125 -1.21 15.02 -8.61
C GLY A 125 -0.56 14.53 -7.31
N ALA A 126 -0.61 15.31 -6.23
CA ALA A 126 -0.16 14.88 -4.91
C ALA A 126 -1.25 14.06 -4.22
N LEU A 127 -0.92 12.81 -3.90
CA LEU A 127 -1.81 11.92 -3.18
C LEU A 127 -1.61 12.08 -1.68
N THR A 128 -2.71 12.17 -0.94
CA THR A 128 -2.74 11.99 0.51
C THR A 128 -3.58 10.76 0.82
N ILE A 129 -2.98 9.76 1.45
CA ILE A 129 -3.59 8.48 1.78
C ILE A 129 -3.64 8.36 3.29
N ARG A 130 -4.83 8.12 3.81
CA ARG A 130 -5.15 8.20 5.23
C ARG A 130 -5.98 7.01 5.64
N PHE A 131 -5.63 6.37 6.74
CA PHE A 131 -6.40 5.26 7.31
C PHE A 131 -6.00 5.05 8.77
N ALA A 132 -6.83 4.34 9.54
CA ALA A 132 -6.51 3.99 10.91
C ALA A 132 -6.81 2.53 11.21
N ARG A 133 -5.97 1.93 12.05
CA ARG A 133 -6.12 0.55 12.49
C ARG A 133 -5.91 0.48 13.99
N LYS A 134 -6.92 -0.02 14.69
CA LYS A 134 -6.93 -0.10 16.16
C LYS A 134 -6.71 1.31 16.75
N THR A 135 -5.61 1.51 17.45
CA THR A 135 -5.27 2.76 18.14
C THR A 135 -4.28 3.61 17.35
N THR A 136 -4.10 3.38 16.04
CA THR A 136 -3.06 4.04 15.25
C THR A 136 -3.61 4.57 13.93
N ALA A 137 -3.37 5.85 13.66
CA ALA A 137 -3.67 6.52 12.40
C ALA A 137 -2.38 6.69 11.57
N TYR A 138 -2.53 6.59 10.25
CA TYR A 138 -1.44 6.63 9.29
C TYR A 138 -1.76 7.62 8.18
N GLU A 139 -0.74 8.36 7.74
CA GLU A 139 -0.79 9.24 6.59
C GLU A 139 0.40 8.95 5.68
N LEU A 140 0.15 8.85 4.37
CA LEU A 140 1.18 8.80 3.32
C LEU A 140 0.92 9.94 2.35
N THR A 141 1.95 10.72 2.04
CA THR A 141 1.87 11.83 1.08
C THR A 141 2.92 11.67 -0.01
N THR A 142 2.54 11.94 -1.25
CA THR A 142 3.46 12.05 -2.39
C THR A 142 3.70 13.49 -2.79
N ASP A 143 4.73 13.72 -3.61
CA ASP A 143 4.82 14.95 -4.38
C ASP A 143 3.75 15.02 -5.49
N ASN A 144 3.68 16.15 -6.20
CA ASN A 144 2.72 16.41 -7.29
C ASN A 144 2.90 15.50 -8.52
N GLN A 145 3.97 14.70 -8.55
CA GLN A 145 4.19 13.71 -9.60
C GLN A 145 3.78 12.31 -9.13
N GLY A 146 3.31 12.13 -7.89
CA GLY A 146 3.01 10.82 -7.33
C GLY A 146 4.24 10.08 -6.79
N ASN A 147 5.37 10.77 -6.58
CA ASN A 147 6.56 10.16 -6.02
C ASN A 147 6.46 10.16 -4.48
N PHE A 148 6.53 8.98 -3.88
CA PHE A 148 6.56 8.77 -2.44
C PHE A 148 8.00 8.55 -1.98
N ASN A 149 8.49 9.42 -1.10
CA ASN A 149 9.80 9.30 -0.48
C ASN A 149 9.68 8.54 0.86
N LEU A 150 10.41 7.44 1.01
CA LEU A 150 10.31 6.57 2.18
C LEU A 150 10.67 7.25 3.52
N LEU A 151 11.53 8.27 3.49
CA LEU A 151 12.06 8.91 4.69
C LEU A 151 11.16 10.04 5.21
N THR A 152 10.33 10.61 4.33
CA THR A 152 9.62 11.87 4.60
C THR A 152 8.13 11.81 4.28
N GLY A 153 7.70 10.86 3.44
CA GLY A 153 6.32 10.79 2.96
C GLY A 153 5.35 10.14 3.94
N ALA A 154 5.81 9.56 5.05
CA ALA A 154 4.94 8.84 5.99
C ALA A 154 4.83 9.54 7.35
N LYS A 155 3.62 9.55 7.89
CA LYS A 155 3.34 9.97 9.27
C LYS A 155 2.45 8.97 9.99
N ILE A 156 2.54 9.00 11.31
CA ILE A 156 1.82 8.13 12.23
C ILE A 156 1.38 8.90 13.47
N ALA A 157 0.20 8.56 13.98
CA ALA A 157 -0.24 8.94 15.32
C ALA A 157 -0.72 7.69 16.04
N LYS A 158 -0.28 7.50 17.28
CA LYS A 158 -0.73 6.42 18.15
C LYS A 158 -1.69 6.99 19.18
N ASP A 159 -2.42 6.09 19.83
CA ASP A 159 -3.33 6.42 20.93
C ASP A 159 -4.53 7.30 20.51
N ILE A 160 -4.98 7.12 19.26
CA ILE A 160 -6.12 7.84 18.66
C ILE A 160 -7.49 7.21 18.98
N ALA A 161 -7.47 5.99 19.50
CA ALA A 161 -8.66 5.22 19.85
C ALA A 161 -8.36 4.33 21.06
N GLU A 162 -9.41 3.90 21.74
CA GLU A 162 -9.38 2.98 22.88
C GLU A 162 -10.04 1.64 22.53
N LYS A 163 -9.64 0.58 23.23
CA LYS A 163 -10.23 -0.75 23.04
C LYS A 163 -11.58 -0.81 23.76
N THR A 164 -12.59 -1.34 23.08
CA THR A 164 -13.92 -1.63 23.64
C THR A 164 -14.17 -3.14 23.63
N ASP A 165 -15.32 -3.57 24.17
CA ASP A 165 -15.72 -4.98 24.15
C ASP A 165 -15.89 -5.54 22.73
N THR A 166 -16.30 -4.68 21.79
CA THR A 166 -16.63 -5.06 20.42
C THR A 166 -15.59 -4.61 19.39
N GLY A 167 -14.58 -3.83 19.78
CA GLY A 167 -13.57 -3.33 18.86
C GLY A 167 -12.73 -2.18 19.41
N PHE A 168 -12.73 -1.07 18.67
CA PHE A 168 -12.02 0.15 19.02
C PHE A 168 -12.92 1.35 18.78
N ALA A 169 -12.87 2.34 19.68
CA ALA A 169 -13.60 3.60 19.56
C ALA A 169 -12.62 4.78 19.49
N ILE A 170 -12.81 5.67 18.52
CA ILE A 170 -12.06 6.92 18.39
C ILE A 170 -12.27 7.76 19.65
N LYS A 171 -11.18 8.32 20.20
CA LYS A 171 -11.30 9.21 21.36
C LYS A 171 -12.00 10.52 20.99
N PRO A 172 -12.83 11.10 21.88
CA PRO A 172 -13.64 12.28 21.55
C PRO A 172 -12.84 13.46 20.96
N GLU A 173 -11.62 13.69 21.42
CA GLU A 173 -10.74 14.77 20.95
C GLU A 173 -10.26 14.58 19.49
N TYR A 174 -10.35 13.37 18.94
CA TYR A 174 -9.95 13.04 17.57
C TYR A 174 -11.14 12.74 16.66
N LEU A 175 -12.37 12.80 17.19
CA LEU A 175 -13.59 12.57 16.43
C LEU A 175 -14.02 13.86 15.72
N LYS A 176 -14.48 13.74 14.47
CA LYS A 176 -15.09 14.87 13.77
C LYS A 176 -16.47 15.21 14.37
N GLU A 177 -16.90 16.45 14.21
CA GLU A 177 -18.22 16.86 14.70
C GLU A 177 -19.34 16.00 14.08
N GLY A 178 -20.23 15.49 14.93
CA GLY A 178 -21.31 14.57 14.53
C GLY A 178 -20.85 13.18 14.05
N GLY A 179 -19.57 12.84 14.21
CA GLY A 179 -19.01 11.55 13.79
C GLY A 179 -19.43 10.38 14.69
N ASP A 180 -19.29 9.18 14.14
CA ASP A 180 -19.48 7.91 14.85
C ASP A 180 -18.12 7.41 15.38
N PRO A 181 -17.92 7.33 16.71
CA PRO A 181 -16.64 6.91 17.27
C PRO A 181 -16.24 5.47 16.89
N THR A 182 -17.17 4.64 16.41
CA THR A 182 -16.87 3.27 15.97
C THR A 182 -16.37 3.19 14.53
N LYS A 183 -16.40 4.29 13.77
CA LYS A 183 -16.01 4.34 12.36
C LYS A 183 -14.69 5.08 12.19
N MET A 184 -13.62 4.36 11.86
CA MET A 184 -12.29 4.96 11.64
C MET A 184 -12.26 6.05 10.55
N SER A 185 -13.22 6.04 9.62
CA SER A 185 -13.43 7.10 8.62
C SER A 185 -13.84 8.45 9.22
N ASP A 186 -14.27 8.48 10.47
CA ASP A 186 -14.78 9.66 11.17
C ASP A 186 -13.71 10.36 12.04
N LEU A 187 -12.45 9.94 11.91
CA LEU A 187 -11.31 10.67 12.44
C LEU A 187 -11.26 12.09 11.86
N ASP A 188 -11.11 13.06 12.75
CA ASP A 188 -10.80 14.44 12.39
C ASP A 188 -9.29 14.58 12.19
N TRP A 189 -8.84 14.42 10.95
CA TRP A 189 -7.43 14.50 10.59
C TRP A 189 -6.75 15.82 10.96
N ASN A 190 -7.49 16.91 11.20
CA ASN A 190 -6.93 18.18 11.65
C ASN A 190 -6.55 18.16 13.13
N LYS A 191 -7.11 17.24 13.92
CA LYS A 191 -6.85 17.08 15.36
C LYS A 191 -5.82 15.99 15.66
N ILE A 192 -5.44 15.18 14.67
CA ILE A 192 -4.53 14.05 14.87
C ILE A 192 -3.08 14.54 15.04
N PRO A 193 -2.38 14.16 16.13
CA PRO A 193 -1.00 14.58 16.39
C PRO A 193 0.00 13.73 15.59
N LEU A 194 -0.03 13.87 14.27
CA LEU A 194 0.83 13.14 13.34
C LEU A 194 2.31 13.47 13.58
N LYS A 195 3.14 12.43 13.65
CA LYS A 195 4.61 12.51 13.72
C LYS A 195 5.21 11.75 12.55
N ASN A 196 6.45 12.05 12.18
CA ASN A 196 7.14 11.31 11.13
C ASN A 196 7.19 9.81 11.46
N ASP A 197 6.83 8.98 10.49
CA ASP A 197 6.88 7.53 10.57
C ASP A 197 8.05 7.05 9.73
N THR A 198 9.07 6.51 10.39
CA THR A 198 10.33 6.15 9.75
C THR A 198 10.84 4.82 10.29
N PHE A 199 11.99 4.39 9.79
CA PHE A 199 12.70 3.21 10.25
C PHE A 199 13.13 3.34 11.73
N ALA A 200 13.44 2.21 12.37
CA ALA A 200 13.94 2.22 13.74
C ALA A 200 15.39 2.75 13.75
N PRO A 201 15.75 3.73 14.61
CA PRO A 201 17.11 4.30 14.62
C PRO A 201 18.23 3.30 14.90
N ASP A 202 17.90 2.17 15.53
CA ASP A 202 18.80 1.07 15.87
C ASP A 202 18.63 -0.14 14.94
N ALA A 203 17.95 0.01 13.80
CA ALA A 203 17.90 -0.99 12.77
C ALA A 203 19.28 -1.16 12.11
N ALA A 204 19.68 -2.40 11.83
CA ALA A 204 20.95 -2.68 11.16
C ALA A 204 21.04 -2.13 9.73
N TYR A 205 19.89 -1.85 9.13
CA TYR A 205 19.74 -1.17 7.85
C TYR A 205 18.34 -0.57 7.73
N HIS A 206 18.15 0.33 6.79
CA HIS A 206 16.83 0.76 6.33
C HIS A 206 16.74 0.72 4.81
N TYR A 207 15.53 0.87 4.27
CA TYR A 207 15.35 1.03 2.84
C TYR A 207 15.15 2.49 2.48
N GLU A 208 15.82 2.91 1.41
CA GLU A 208 15.64 4.21 0.77
C GLU A 208 15.22 4.04 -0.68
N GLY A 209 14.73 5.13 -1.24
CA GLY A 209 14.27 5.19 -2.63
C GLY A 209 12.92 5.88 -2.72
N THR A 210 12.40 5.85 -3.93
CA THR A 210 11.13 6.48 -4.29
C THR A 210 10.20 5.42 -4.86
N LEU A 211 8.98 5.36 -4.33
CA LEU A 211 7.90 4.56 -4.89
C LEU A 211 6.97 5.46 -5.69
N LYS A 212 6.56 5.01 -6.87
CA LYS A 212 5.58 5.69 -7.70
C LYS A 212 4.18 5.26 -7.28
N PHE A 213 3.41 6.20 -6.75
CA PHE A 213 1.99 6.02 -6.49
C PHE A 213 1.19 6.65 -7.62
N ALA A 214 0.10 6.00 -8.01
CA ALA A 214 -0.87 6.55 -8.94
C ALA A 214 -2.28 6.13 -8.53
N LEU A 215 -3.25 7.03 -8.73
CA LEU A 215 -4.67 6.74 -8.54
C LEU A 215 -5.41 7.07 -9.84
N LYS A 216 -6.04 6.06 -10.43
CA LYS A 216 -6.87 6.21 -11.63
C LYS A 216 -8.07 5.28 -11.55
N ASP A 217 -9.27 5.79 -11.80
CA ASP A 217 -10.51 5.01 -11.82
C ASP A 217 -10.71 4.17 -10.54
N ASN A 218 -10.40 4.75 -9.37
CA ASN A 218 -10.39 4.09 -8.05
C ASN A 218 -9.38 2.95 -7.90
N ILE A 219 -8.41 2.82 -8.80
CA ILE A 219 -7.30 1.87 -8.69
C ILE A 219 -6.08 2.62 -8.19
N LEU A 220 -5.64 2.30 -6.98
CA LEU A 220 -4.35 2.69 -6.43
C LEU A 220 -3.29 1.70 -6.89
N THR A 221 -2.21 2.21 -7.48
CA THR A 221 -1.00 1.42 -7.77
C THR A 221 0.20 1.99 -7.04
N VAL A 222 1.11 1.11 -6.60
CA VAL A 222 2.39 1.49 -6.00
C VAL A 222 3.49 0.62 -6.60
N ASN A 223 4.45 1.25 -7.26
CA ASN A 223 5.51 0.56 -7.98
C ASN A 223 6.87 1.19 -7.72
N GLY A 224 7.91 0.40 -7.57
CA GLY A 224 9.25 0.94 -7.52
C GLY A 224 10.30 -0.02 -6.98
N ALA A 225 11.51 0.51 -6.90
CA ALA A 225 12.68 -0.20 -6.40
C ALA A 225 13.24 0.56 -5.20
N LEU A 226 13.66 -0.19 -4.20
CA LEU A 226 14.24 0.30 -2.96
C LEU A 226 15.63 -0.30 -2.79
N ASN A 227 16.53 0.47 -2.20
CA ASN A 227 17.90 0.06 -1.91
C ASN A 227 18.12 0.07 -0.40
N ARG A 228 18.88 -0.90 0.08
CA ARG A 228 19.31 -0.98 1.47
C ARG A 228 20.40 0.07 1.74
N LYS A 229 20.35 0.70 2.91
CA LYS A 229 21.36 1.61 3.44
C LYS A 229 21.85 1.18 4.81
#